data_AF-A0A7S1CQ48-F1
#
_entry.id   AF-A0A7S1CQ48-F1
#
_cell.length_a   1.000
_cell.length_b   1.000
_cell.length_c   1.000
_cell.angle_alpha   90.00
_cell.angle_beta   90.00
_cell.angle_gamma   90.00
#
_symmetry.space_group_name_H-M   'P 1'
#
loop_
_entity.id
_entity.type
_entity.pdbx_description
1 polymer ?
#
loop_
_entity_poly.entity_id
_entity_poly.type
_entity_poly.pdbx_seq_one_letter_code
_entity_poly.pdbx_strand_id
1 'polypeptide(L)'
;DKYRLLIWRFLLRLPENHDAYRNLVSRGVHSSCEDLHLRYPIRDNRLFRKLRRCLSAVAFWSPVFGELPYLPALAFPFVKLFQRDDISAFETLLAVLLNWGSSWVETFPHAPLQLMGQAEVLLAHHDPELADHLRR
;
A
#
# COMPACT_ATOMS: atom_id res chain seq x y z
N ASP A 1 20.86 0.98 -8.64
CA ASP A 1 20.24 1.81 -7.57
C ASP A 1 20.33 3.33 -7.73
N LYS A 2 21.43 3.92 -8.21
CA LYS A 2 21.69 5.38 -8.17
C LYS A 2 20.53 6.30 -8.62
N TYR A 3 19.75 5.91 -9.61
CA TYR A 3 18.65 6.72 -10.16
C TYR A 3 17.26 6.23 -9.79
N ARG A 4 17.14 5.15 -9.00
CA ARG A 4 15.86 4.49 -8.75
C ARG A 4 14.83 5.43 -8.15
N LEU A 5 15.23 6.26 -7.17
CA LEU A 5 14.35 7.26 -6.55
C LEU A 5 13.81 8.27 -7.58
N LEU A 6 14.69 8.76 -8.46
CA LEU A 6 14.34 9.73 -9.50
C LEU A 6 13.42 9.12 -10.55
N ILE A 7 13.68 7.87 -10.95
CA ILE A 7 12.83 7.12 -11.88
C ILE A 7 11.42 6.95 -11.30
N TRP A 8 11.28 6.55 -10.03
CA TRP A 8 9.97 6.41 -9.40
C TRP A 8 9.21 7.73 -9.34
N ARG A 9 9.87 8.82 -8.91
CA ARG A 9 9.28 10.16 -8.89
C ARG A 9 8.80 10.61 -10.27
N PHE A 10 9.63 10.38 -11.29
CA PHE A 10 9.33 10.75 -12.66
C PHE A 10 8.18 9.93 -13.26
N LEU A 11 8.24 8.59 -13.16
CA LEU A 11 7.23 7.70 -13.74
C LEU A 11 5.85 7.91 -13.12
N LEU A 12 5.80 8.12 -11.80
CA LEU A 12 4.55 8.32 -11.07
C LEU A 12 4.09 9.79 -11.03
N ARG A 13 4.91 10.73 -11.52
CA ARG A 13 4.65 12.17 -11.50
C ARG A 13 4.22 12.64 -10.10
N LEU A 14 5.02 12.31 -9.09
CA LEU A 14 4.68 12.60 -7.70
C LEU A 14 4.48 14.12 -7.50
N PRO A 15 3.41 14.53 -6.81
CA PRO A 15 3.01 15.93 -6.73
C PRO A 15 3.83 16.76 -5.74
N GLU A 16 4.58 16.13 -4.82
CA GLU A 16 5.35 16.81 -3.79
C GLU A 16 4.49 17.76 -2.93
N ASN A 17 3.28 17.32 -2.60
CA ASN A 17 2.32 18.13 -1.84
C ASN A 17 2.62 18.09 -0.33
N HIS A 18 3.66 18.84 0.03
CA HIS A 18 4.15 18.94 1.41
C HIS A 18 3.08 19.40 2.40
N ASP A 19 2.15 20.26 2.00
CA ASP A 19 1.12 20.80 2.89
C ASP A 19 0.07 19.76 3.24
N ALA A 20 -0.44 19.04 2.24
CA ALA A 20 -1.38 17.95 2.46
C ALA A 20 -0.75 16.83 3.31
N TYR A 21 0.49 16.44 2.99
CA TYR A 21 1.20 15.42 3.75
C TYR A 21 1.43 15.83 5.21
N ARG A 22 1.88 17.07 5.45
CA ARG A 22 2.07 17.59 6.82
C ARG A 22 0.77 17.59 7.62
N ASN A 23 -0.35 17.95 7.00
CA ASN A 23 -1.68 17.94 7.64
C ASN A 23 -2.15 16.53 8.05
N LEU A 24 -1.73 15.50 7.33
CA LEU A 24 -2.06 14.12 7.68
C LEU A 24 -1.15 13.61 8.81
N VAL A 25 0.16 13.88 8.71
CA VAL A 25 1.14 13.44 9.71
C VAL A 25 0.94 14.14 11.07
N SER A 26 0.49 15.39 11.08
CA SER A 26 0.23 16.14 12.33
C SER A 26 -0.86 15.52 13.20
N ARG A 27 -1.71 14.66 12.63
CA ARG A 27 -2.76 13.91 13.36
C ARG A 27 -2.21 12.75 14.19
N GLY A 28 -0.91 12.44 14.07
CA GLY A 28 -0.25 11.43 14.87
C GLY A 28 -0.45 10.01 14.34
N VAL A 29 -0.59 9.04 15.27
CA VAL A 29 -0.79 7.63 14.93
C VAL A 29 -2.28 7.34 14.84
N HIS A 30 -2.71 6.75 13.73
CA HIS A 30 -4.10 6.31 13.55
C HIS A 30 -4.39 5.08 14.42
N SER A 31 -5.62 4.94 14.93
CA SER A 31 -6.01 3.82 15.81
C SER A 31 -5.75 2.46 15.17
N SER A 32 -6.04 2.33 13.87
CA SER A 32 -5.76 1.10 13.11
C SER A 32 -4.26 0.75 13.01
N CYS A 33 -3.35 1.63 13.44
CA CYS A 33 -1.91 1.43 13.41
C CYS A 33 -1.27 1.23 14.80
N GLU A 34 -2.05 1.23 15.88
CA GLU A 34 -1.54 1.05 17.26
C GLU A 34 -0.84 -0.31 17.42
N ASP A 35 -1.54 -1.37 17.03
CA ASP A 35 -1.06 -2.76 17.11
C ASP A 35 -0.26 -3.22 15.88
N LEU A 36 0.25 -2.28 15.08
CA LEU A 36 1.02 -2.62 13.87
C LEU A 36 2.25 -3.47 14.19
N HIS A 37 2.88 -3.26 15.35
CA HIS A 37 4.07 -4.00 15.76
C HIS A 37 3.81 -5.50 16.00
N LEU A 38 2.58 -5.87 16.36
CA LEU A 38 2.15 -7.26 16.54
C LEU A 38 1.89 -7.93 15.18
N ARG A 39 1.25 -7.21 14.26
CA ARG A 39 0.85 -7.75 12.94
C ARG A 39 1.96 -7.73 11.90
N TYR A 40 2.89 -6.78 12.00
CA TYR A 40 4.00 -6.63 11.06
C TYR A 40 5.30 -6.25 11.81
N PRO A 41 5.94 -7.23 12.49
CA PRO A 41 7.13 -6.97 13.31
C PRO A 41 8.35 -6.63 12.43
N ILE A 42 8.96 -5.47 12.69
CA ILE A 42 10.19 -5.02 12.02
C ILE A 42 11.27 -4.79 13.08
N ARG A 43 12.44 -5.42 12.91
CA ARG A 43 13.58 -5.26 13.85
C ARG A 43 14.14 -3.84 13.89
N ASP A 44 14.19 -3.16 12.75
CA ASP A 44 14.64 -1.77 12.66
C ASP A 44 13.54 -0.80 13.14
N ASN A 45 13.69 -0.31 14.37
CA ASN A 45 12.77 0.63 15.01
C ASN A 45 12.65 1.98 14.28
N ARG A 46 13.68 2.42 13.54
CA ARG A 46 13.60 3.66 12.76
C ARG A 46 12.73 3.43 11.53
N LEU A 47 12.94 2.32 10.84
CA LEU A 47 12.15 1.93 9.68
C LEU A 47 10.69 1.65 10.07
N PHE A 48 10.47 0.96 11.20
CA PHE A 48 9.13 0.70 11.74
C PHE A 48 8.36 2.00 12.00
N ARG A 49 8.99 2.98 12.67
CA ARG A 49 8.35 4.28 12.93
C ARG A 49 7.96 5.02 11.66
N LYS A 50 8.79 4.94 10.61
CA LYS A 50 8.48 5.52 9.29
C LYS A 50 7.31 4.81 8.62
N LEU A 51 7.29 3.48 8.62
CA LEU A 51 6.18 2.70 8.09
C LEU A 51 4.88 3.03 8.81
N ARG A 52 4.88 3.03 10.15
CA ARG A 52 3.70 3.34 10.96
C ARG A 52 3.14 4.72 10.65
N ARG A 53 4.01 5.73 10.53
CA ARG A 53 3.62 7.09 10.15
C ARG A 53 3.01 7.14 8.74
N CYS A 54 3.62 6.46 7.78
CA CYS A 54 3.11 6.37 6.42
C CYS A 54 1.71 5.75 6.38
N LEU A 55 1.52 4.61 7.06
CA LEU A 55 0.23 3.93 7.13
C LEU A 55 -0.83 4.75 7.88
N SER A 56 -0.44 5.43 8.97
CA SER A 56 -1.36 6.34 9.68
C SER A 56 -1.82 7.48 8.79
N ALA A 57 -0.91 8.11 8.03
CA ALA A 57 -1.26 9.16 7.08
C ALA A 57 -2.21 8.66 5.98
N VAL A 58 -2.01 7.43 5.48
CA VAL A 58 -2.90 6.82 4.48
C VAL A 58 -4.29 6.54 5.09
N ALA A 59 -4.35 6.02 6.31
CA ALA A 59 -5.62 5.77 7.00
C ALA A 59 -6.39 7.06 7.30
N PHE A 60 -5.69 8.16 7.65
CA PHE A 60 -6.32 9.48 7.79
C PHE A 60 -6.79 10.07 6.46
N TRP A 61 -6.12 9.75 5.35
CA TRP A 61 -6.53 10.18 4.02
C TRP A 61 -7.78 9.43 3.53
N SER A 62 -7.83 8.11 3.78
CA SER A 62 -9.02 7.31 3.53
C SER A 62 -9.08 6.12 4.50
N PRO A 63 -10.08 6.07 5.41
CA PRO A 63 -10.15 5.08 6.49
C PRO A 63 -10.15 3.62 6.03
N VAL A 64 -10.70 3.31 4.85
CA VAL A 64 -10.77 1.93 4.31
C VAL A 64 -9.40 1.28 4.21
N PHE A 65 -8.36 2.06 3.88
CA PHE A 65 -6.99 1.55 3.78
C PHE A 65 -6.41 1.20 5.16
N GLY A 66 -6.89 1.82 6.24
CA GLY A 66 -6.49 1.50 7.60
C GLY A 66 -6.87 0.08 8.02
N GLU A 67 -7.88 -0.50 7.38
CA GLU A 67 -8.41 -1.83 7.68
C GLU A 67 -7.79 -2.95 6.82
N LEU A 68 -6.94 -2.61 5.83
CA LEU A 68 -6.39 -3.59 4.91
C LEU A 68 -5.17 -4.32 5.52
N PRO A 69 -5.24 -5.65 5.74
CA PRO A 69 -4.19 -6.39 6.44
C PRO A 69 -2.88 -6.49 5.63
N TYR A 70 -2.95 -6.42 4.30
CA TYR A 70 -1.79 -6.50 3.41
C TYR A 70 -1.10 -5.14 3.17
N LEU A 71 -1.71 -4.03 3.59
CA LEU A 71 -1.19 -2.69 3.30
C LEU A 71 0.22 -2.45 3.88
N PRO A 72 0.58 -2.92 5.09
CA PRO A 72 1.95 -2.80 5.59
C PRO A 72 2.98 -3.45 4.68
N ALA A 73 2.68 -4.62 4.14
CA ALA A 73 3.57 -5.34 3.22
C ALA A 73 3.71 -4.61 1.88
N LEU A 74 2.63 -4.00 1.38
CA LEU A 74 2.65 -3.17 0.16
C LEU A 74 3.44 -1.87 0.36
N ALA A 75 3.30 -1.22 1.51
CA ALA A 75 3.93 0.06 1.84
C ALA A 75 5.43 -0.07 2.15
N PHE A 76 5.84 -1.18 2.78
CA PHE A 76 7.19 -1.39 3.29
C PHE A 76 8.31 -1.19 2.25
N PRO A 77 8.23 -1.73 1.02
CA PRO A 77 9.25 -1.52 -0.01
C PRO A 77 9.48 -0.04 -0.32
N PHE A 78 8.43 0.78 -0.36
CA PHE A 78 8.53 2.22 -0.66
C PHE A 78 9.14 2.99 0.52
N VAL A 79 8.72 2.69 1.74
CA VAL A 79 9.32 3.29 2.95
C VAL A 79 10.80 2.93 3.07
N LYS A 80 11.16 1.68 2.74
CA LYS A 80 12.55 1.22 2.72
C LYS A 80 13.35 1.84 1.57
N LEU A 81 12.71 2.14 0.45
CA LEU A 81 13.34 2.78 -0.70
C LEU A 81 13.63 4.27 -0.42
N PHE A 82 12.61 5.03 -0.03
CA PHE A 82 12.68 6.47 0.17
C PHE A 82 13.09 6.85 1.60
N GLN A 83 14.03 6.14 2.21
CA GLN A 83 14.35 6.24 3.65
C GLN A 83 14.49 7.65 4.22
N ARG A 84 14.88 8.65 3.42
CA ARG A 84 15.07 10.05 3.84
C ARG A 84 13.95 10.99 3.38
N ASP A 85 13.05 10.50 2.52
CA ASP A 85 12.03 11.25 1.81
C ASP A 85 10.66 10.62 2.08
N ASP A 86 10.13 10.87 3.28
CA ASP A 86 8.90 10.24 3.76
C ASP A 86 7.67 10.62 2.89
N ILE A 87 7.66 11.83 2.31
CA ILE A 87 6.59 12.28 1.42
C ILE A 87 6.60 11.48 0.12
N SER A 88 7.76 11.28 -0.51
CA SER A 88 7.83 10.47 -1.73
C SER A 88 7.42 9.01 -1.47
N ALA A 89 7.73 8.46 -0.28
CA ALA A 89 7.25 7.13 0.10
C ALA A 89 5.71 7.07 0.16
N PHE A 90 5.11 8.06 0.82
CA PHE A 90 3.66 8.18 0.97
C PHE A 90 2.96 8.41 -0.37
N GLU A 91 3.43 9.35 -1.17
CA GLU A 91 2.84 9.66 -2.48
C GLU A 91 3.02 8.52 -3.47
N THR A 92 4.14 7.79 -3.42
CA THR A 92 4.33 6.57 -4.22
C THR A 92 3.27 5.53 -3.87
N LEU A 93 3.02 5.31 -2.57
CA LEU A 93 1.99 4.38 -2.12
C LEU A 93 0.59 4.83 -2.57
N LEU A 94 0.26 6.11 -2.40
CA LEU A 94 -1.02 6.65 -2.88
C LEU A 94 -1.17 6.54 -4.40
N ALA A 95 -0.13 6.84 -5.16
CA ALA A 95 -0.14 6.71 -6.61
C ALA A 95 -0.43 5.25 -7.00
N VAL A 96 0.17 4.27 -6.31
CA VAL A 96 -0.11 2.85 -6.55
C VAL A 96 -1.58 2.52 -6.24
N LEU A 97 -2.08 2.95 -5.09
CA LEU A 97 -3.46 2.70 -4.68
C LEU A 97 -4.48 3.35 -5.62
N LEU A 98 -4.22 4.57 -6.08
CA LEU A 98 -5.13 5.31 -6.97
C LEU A 98 -5.15 4.75 -8.40
N ASN A 99 -4.01 4.25 -8.90
CA ASN A 99 -3.92 3.76 -10.28
C ASN A 99 -4.28 2.28 -10.42
N TRP A 100 -3.95 1.44 -9.44
CA TRP A 100 -4.17 -0.02 -9.53
C TRP A 100 -5.02 -0.58 -8.39
N GLY A 101 -5.22 0.17 -7.32
CA GLY A 101 -5.92 -0.29 -6.12
C GLY A 101 -7.39 0.06 -6.03
N SER A 102 -7.96 0.78 -7.00
CA SER A 102 -9.36 1.22 -6.98
C SER A 102 -10.34 0.05 -6.85
N SER A 103 -10.14 -1.03 -7.62
CA SER A 103 -10.98 -2.24 -7.55
C SER A 103 -10.71 -3.12 -6.32
N TRP A 104 -9.59 -2.92 -5.61
CA TRP A 104 -9.25 -3.74 -4.45
C TRP A 104 -10.16 -3.48 -3.26
N VAL A 105 -10.69 -2.27 -3.16
CA VAL A 105 -11.51 -1.82 -2.03
C VAL A 105 -12.97 -1.59 -2.42
N GLU A 106 -13.34 -1.80 -3.68
CA GLU A 106 -14.69 -1.52 -4.20
C GLU A 106 -15.79 -2.33 -3.50
N THR A 107 -15.48 -3.56 -3.12
CA THR A 107 -16.41 -4.48 -2.43
C THR A 107 -16.09 -4.63 -0.95
N PHE A 108 -15.19 -3.82 -0.40
CA PHE A 108 -14.79 -3.89 1.00
C PHE A 108 -16.03 -3.79 1.93
N PRO A 109 -16.17 -4.65 2.96
CA PRO A 109 -15.17 -5.58 3.52
C PRO A 109 -15.11 -6.96 2.85
N HIS A 110 -15.86 -7.19 1.78
CA HIS A 110 -15.79 -8.44 1.02
C HIS A 110 -14.51 -8.52 0.19
N ALA A 111 -14.16 -9.74 -0.23
CA ALA A 111 -13.02 -9.97 -1.11
C ALA A 111 -13.23 -9.24 -2.46
N PRO A 112 -12.16 -8.78 -3.12
CA PRO A 112 -12.25 -8.05 -4.39
C PRO A 112 -12.66 -8.99 -5.54
N LEU A 113 -13.95 -9.28 -5.63
CA LEU A 113 -14.52 -10.29 -6.53
C LEU A 113 -14.14 -10.06 -7.99
N GLN A 114 -14.07 -8.80 -8.42
CA GLN A 114 -13.68 -8.46 -9.79
C GLN A 114 -12.25 -8.91 -10.10
N LEU A 115 -11.30 -8.62 -9.20
CA LEU A 115 -9.90 -9.03 -9.37
C LEU A 115 -9.76 -10.55 -9.31
N MET A 116 -10.49 -11.20 -8.39
CA MET A 116 -10.50 -12.67 -8.28
C MET A 116 -11.04 -13.32 -9.55
N GLY A 117 -12.18 -12.85 -10.06
CA GLY A 117 -12.75 -13.37 -11.30
C GLY A 117 -11.83 -13.18 -12.51
N GLN A 118 -11.15 -12.02 -12.61
CA GLN A 118 -10.15 -11.81 -13.66
C GLN A 118 -8.97 -12.78 -13.54
N ALA A 119 -8.49 -13.04 -12.32
CA ALA A 119 -7.43 -14.00 -12.08
C ALA A 119 -7.86 -15.43 -12.43
N GLU A 120 -9.10 -15.82 -12.10
CA GLU A 120 -9.67 -17.13 -12.45
C GLU A 120 -9.79 -17.32 -13.96
N VAL A 121 -10.24 -16.29 -14.69
CA VAL A 121 -10.33 -16.33 -16.16
C VAL A 121 -8.95 -16.47 -16.79
N LEU A 122 -7.96 -15.71 -16.32
CA LEU A 122 -6.58 -15.81 -16.81
C LEU A 122 -5.97 -17.18 -16.50
N LEU A 123 -6.20 -17.71 -15.29
CA LEU A 123 -5.74 -19.04 -14.91
C LEU A 123 -6.36 -20.10 -15.80
N ALA A 124 -7.67 -20.09 -16.00
CA ALA A 124 -8.35 -21.05 -16.87
C ALA A 124 -7.88 -20.97 -18.33
N HIS A 125 -7.45 -19.79 -18.80
CA HIS A 125 -6.90 -19.63 -20.14
C HIS A 125 -5.49 -20.19 -20.28
N HIS A 126 -4.62 -19.99 -19.29
CA HIS A 126 -3.20 -20.36 -19.35
C HIS A 126 -2.91 -21.77 -18.80
N ASP A 127 -3.68 -22.24 -17.84
CA ASP A 127 -3.54 -23.54 -17.17
C ASP A 127 -4.92 -24.09 -16.74
N PRO A 128 -5.68 -24.69 -17.67
CA PRO A 128 -7.01 -25.20 -17.38
C PRO A 128 -7.01 -26.38 -16.41
N GLU A 129 -5.95 -27.19 -16.37
CA GLU A 129 -5.85 -28.33 -15.46
C GLU A 129 -5.72 -27.86 -14.01
N LEU A 130 -4.86 -26.87 -13.77
CA LEU A 130 -4.76 -26.24 -12.45
C LEU A 130 -6.04 -25.50 -12.07
N ALA A 131 -6.67 -24.80 -13.01
CA ALA A 131 -7.93 -24.09 -12.76
C ALA A 131 -9.04 -25.06 -12.31
N ASP A 132 -9.18 -26.20 -12.98
CA ASP A 132 -10.18 -27.21 -12.62
C ASP A 132 -9.84 -27.93 -11.32
N HIS A 133 -8.55 -28.11 -11.00
CA HIS A 133 -8.14 -28.65 -9.71
C HIS A 133 -8.54 -27.73 -8.54
N LEU A 134 -8.35 -26.41 -8.68
CA LEU A 134 -8.68 -25.43 -7.63
C LEU A 134 -10.19 -25.18 -7.46
N ARG A 135 -11.02 -25.58 -8.44
CA ARG A 135 -12.49 -25.47 -8.40
C ARG A 135 -13.18 -26.67 -7.73
N ARG A 136 -12.48 -27.79 -7.57
CA ARG A 136 -12.98 -29.01 -6.91
C ARG A 136 -12.92 -28.88 -5.40
#